data_AF-A0A3C0A833-F1
#
_entry.id   AF-A0A3C0A833-F1
#
_cell.length_a   1.000
_cell.length_b   1.000
_cell.length_c   1.000
_cell.angle_alpha   90.00
_cell.angle_beta   90.00
_cell.angle_gamma   90.00
#
_symmetry.space_group_name_H-M   'P 1'
#
loop_
_entity.id
_entity.type
_entity.pdbx_description
1 polymer ?
#
loop_
_entity_poly.entity_id
_entity_poly.type
_entity_poly.pdbx_seq_one_letter_code
_entity_poly.pdbx_strand_id
1 'polypeptide(L)'
;MISKGYISILLFAVCLPIWAQHTITIDASLDDSSQTIDIQQHVLFENTTGTPLDTLYFHDWANSFSTKKSPLGVRLEENYVSTFHFEKDSERGNT
;
A
#
# COMPACT_ATOMS: atom_id res chain seq x y z
N MET A 1 -11.60 43.30 -9.42
CA MET A 1 -12.16 42.85 -8.13
C MET A 1 -12.87 41.52 -8.36
N ILE A 2 -12.31 40.43 -7.87
CA ILE A 2 -12.98 39.11 -7.93
C ILE A 2 -14.15 39.16 -6.94
N SER A 3 -15.37 38.90 -7.42
CA SER A 3 -16.57 38.88 -6.57
C SER A 3 -16.45 37.79 -5.50
N LYS A 4 -16.80 38.12 -4.25
CA LYS A 4 -16.79 37.20 -3.10
C LYS A 4 -17.60 35.91 -3.37
N GLY A 5 -18.60 35.98 -4.25
CA GLY A 5 -19.39 34.81 -4.64
C GLY A 5 -18.57 33.73 -5.36
N TYR A 6 -17.61 34.12 -6.21
CA TYR A 6 -16.74 33.15 -6.89
C TYR A 6 -15.77 32.48 -5.92
N ILE A 7 -15.32 33.21 -4.89
CA ILE A 7 -14.47 32.67 -3.83
C ILE A 7 -15.24 31.64 -2.98
N SER A 8 -16.50 31.92 -2.63
CA SER A 8 -17.36 30.95 -1.92
C SER A 8 -17.65 29.69 -2.74
N ILE A 9 -17.89 29.82 -4.05
CA ILE A 9 -18.14 28.67 -4.93
C ILE A 9 -16.88 27.80 -5.06
N LEU A 10 -15.70 28.43 -5.21
CA LEU A 10 -14.43 27.72 -5.27
C LEU A 10 -14.14 26.97 -3.96
N LEU A 11 -14.38 27.59 -2.81
CA LEU A 11 -14.23 26.96 -1.50
C LEU A 11 -15.17 25.77 -1.29
N PHE A 12 -16.40 25.83 -1.81
CA PHE A 12 -17.36 24.74 -1.73
C PHE A 12 -16.97 23.55 -2.63
N ALA A 13 -16.45 23.82 -3.83
CA ALA A 13 -16.02 22.78 -4.77
C ALA A 13 -14.79 21.99 -4.29
N VAL A 14 -13.90 22.62 -3.50
CA VAL A 14 -12.71 21.97 -2.93
C VAL A 14 -13.07 21.03 -1.77
N CYS A 15 -14.25 21.17 -1.17
CA CYS A 15 -14.65 20.45 0.04
C CYS A 15 -15.45 19.14 -0.24
N LEU A 16 -15.47 18.65 -1.48
CA LEU A 16 -16.14 17.38 -1.78
C LEU A 16 -15.41 16.22 -1.08
N PRO A 17 -16.12 15.34 -0.35
CA PRO A 17 -15.49 14.24 0.35
C PRO A 17 -14.89 13.26 -0.65
N ILE A 18 -13.60 12.96 -0.46
CA ILE A 18 -12.89 11.95 -1.24
C ILE A 18 -13.31 10.59 -0.67
N TRP A 19 -14.14 9.84 -1.40
CA TRP A 19 -14.50 8.48 -1.00
C TRP A 19 -13.38 7.51 -1.34
N ALA A 20 -13.06 6.61 -0.41
CA ALA A 20 -12.13 5.52 -0.67
C ALA A 20 -12.81 4.44 -1.52
N GLN A 21 -12.06 3.84 -2.45
CA GLN A 21 -12.58 2.76 -3.31
C GLN A 21 -12.80 1.44 -2.55
N HIS A 22 -12.07 1.22 -1.45
CA HIS A 22 -12.14 0.00 -0.67
C HIS A 22 -11.81 0.28 0.79
N THR A 23 -12.29 -0.58 1.68
CA THR A 23 -11.99 -0.54 3.11
C THR A 23 -11.13 -1.73 3.48
N ILE A 24 -10.04 -1.50 4.20
CA ILE A 24 -9.17 -2.54 4.75
C ILE A 24 -9.23 -2.46 6.26
N THR A 25 -9.60 -3.55 6.92
CA THR A 25 -9.52 -3.72 8.37
C THR A 25 -8.42 -4.74 8.66
N ILE A 26 -7.49 -4.38 9.55
CA ILE A 26 -6.35 -5.23 9.92
C ILE A 26 -6.41 -5.46 11.42
N ASP A 27 -6.40 -6.74 11.80
CA ASP A 27 -6.10 -7.17 13.16
C ASP A 27 -4.69 -7.78 13.16
N ALA A 28 -3.81 -7.30 14.03
CA ALA A 28 -2.42 -7.71 14.04
C ALA A 28 -1.92 -7.95 15.47
N SER A 29 -1.26 -9.08 15.68
CA SER A 29 -0.63 -9.44 16.96
C SER A 29 0.85 -9.72 16.78
N LEU A 30 1.67 -9.11 17.63
CA LEU A 30 3.11 -9.34 17.69
C LEU A 30 3.41 -10.58 18.53
N ASP A 31 4.13 -11.54 17.96
CA ASP A 31 4.78 -12.63 18.68
C ASP A 31 6.28 -12.31 18.82
N ASP A 32 6.66 -11.81 19.99
CA ASP A 32 8.05 -11.47 20.30
C ASP A 32 8.97 -12.70 20.32
N SER A 33 8.44 -13.90 20.54
CA SER A 33 9.23 -15.12 20.66
C SER A 33 9.73 -15.63 19.31
N SER A 34 8.87 -15.54 18.28
CA SER A 34 9.19 -15.85 16.90
C SER A 34 9.67 -14.64 16.11
N GLN A 35 9.56 -13.43 16.67
CA GLN A 35 9.81 -12.16 15.98
C GLN A 35 8.92 -11.97 14.75
N THR A 36 7.67 -12.43 14.82
CA THR A 36 6.69 -12.33 13.73
C THR A 36 5.48 -11.50 14.13
N ILE A 37 4.79 -10.96 13.13
CA ILE A 37 3.48 -10.33 13.32
C ILE A 37 2.46 -11.20 12.61
N ASP A 38 1.51 -11.74 13.37
CA ASP A 38 0.36 -12.43 12.81
C ASP A 38 -0.66 -11.38 12.35
N ILE A 39 -1.05 -11.43 11.07
CA ILE A 39 -1.92 -10.42 10.45
C ILE A 39 -3.19 -11.10 9.92
N GLN A 40 -4.34 -10.64 10.37
CA GLN A 40 -5.64 -10.93 9.78
C GLN A 40 -6.17 -9.69 9.06
N GLN A 41 -6.23 -9.75 7.74
CA GLN A 41 -6.72 -8.64 6.92
C GLN A 41 -8.09 -8.96 6.30
N HIS A 42 -9.06 -8.06 6.49
CA HIS A 42 -10.34 -8.07 5.81
C HIS A 42 -10.42 -6.91 4.82
N VAL A 43 -10.71 -7.21 3.55
CA VAL A 43 -10.85 -6.20 2.49
C VAL A 43 -12.30 -6.20 1.97
N LEU A 44 -12.97 -5.07 2.13
CA LEU A 44 -14.25 -4.79 1.50
C LEU A 44 -14.01 -3.97 0.23
N PHE A 45 -14.22 -4.59 -0.93
CA PHE A 45 -14.02 -4.00 -2.24
C PHE A 45 -15.34 -3.94 -3.02
N GLU A 46 -15.64 -2.78 -3.60
CA GLU A 46 -16.79 -2.59 -4.49
C GLU A 46 -16.32 -2.35 -5.92
N ASN A 47 -16.81 -3.15 -6.86
CA ASN A 47 -16.52 -2.97 -8.27
C ASN A 47 -17.45 -1.90 -8.89
N THR A 48 -16.90 -0.74 -9.22
CA THR A 48 -17.65 0.40 -9.78
C THR A 48 -17.52 0.55 -11.30
N THR A 49 -16.80 -0.34 -11.99
CA THR A 49 -16.47 -0.17 -13.42
C THR A 49 -17.62 -0.54 -14.36
N GLY A 50 -18.71 -1.14 -13.86
CA GLY A 50 -19.83 -1.64 -14.66
C GLY A 50 -19.49 -2.85 -15.53
N THR A 51 -18.25 -3.36 -15.44
CA THR A 51 -17.77 -4.56 -16.13
C THR A 51 -17.25 -5.57 -15.12
N PRO A 52 -17.34 -6.88 -15.37
CA PRO A 52 -16.75 -7.88 -14.49
C PRO A 52 -15.22 -7.71 -14.39
N LEU A 53 -14.69 -7.79 -13.18
CA LEU A 53 -13.26 -7.91 -12.92
C LEU A 53 -12.90 -9.40 -12.80
N ASP A 54 -11.81 -9.82 -13.43
CA ASP A 54 -11.30 -11.19 -13.37
C ASP A 54 -10.24 -11.39 -12.27
N THR A 55 -9.54 -10.31 -11.92
CA THR A 55 -8.37 -10.33 -11.05
C THR A 55 -8.36 -9.13 -10.10
N LEU A 56 -7.95 -9.36 -8.86
CA LEU A 56 -7.63 -8.31 -7.88
C LEU A 56 -6.18 -8.45 -7.46
N TYR A 57 -5.46 -7.32 -7.40
CA TYR A 57 -4.06 -7.27 -6.98
C TYR A 57 -3.96 -6.68 -5.58
N PHE A 58 -3.18 -7.34 -4.72
CA PHE A 58 -2.85 -6.86 -3.38
C PHE A 58 -1.34 -6.67 -3.26
N HIS A 59 -0.93 -5.69 -2.46
CA HIS A 59 0.49 -5.44 -2.21
C HIS A 59 0.96 -6.26 -1.02
N ASP A 60 1.99 -7.07 -1.24
CA ASP A 60 2.73 -7.76 -0.19
C ASP A 60 4.14 -7.18 -0.10
N TRP A 61 4.27 -6.14 0.73
CA TRP A 61 5.53 -5.41 0.88
C TRP A 61 6.59 -6.27 1.55
N ALA A 62 6.24 -7.05 2.57
CA ALA A 62 7.20 -7.88 3.29
C ALA A 62 7.82 -8.91 2.35
N ASN A 63 7.01 -9.64 1.58
CA ASN A 63 7.51 -10.59 0.59
C ASN A 63 8.28 -9.92 -0.56
N SER A 64 8.02 -8.64 -0.87
CA SER A 64 8.81 -7.93 -1.89
C SER A 64 10.30 -7.81 -1.52
N PHE A 65 10.65 -7.94 -0.23
CA PHE A 65 12.03 -7.97 0.26
C PHE A 65 12.61 -9.39 0.39
N SER A 66 11.86 -10.46 0.08
CA SER A 66 12.31 -11.85 0.28
C SER A 66 13.53 -12.24 -0.54
N THR A 67 13.70 -11.63 -1.71
CA THR A 67 14.82 -11.90 -2.61
C THR A 67 15.36 -10.64 -3.27
N LYS A 68 16.68 -10.60 -3.43
CA LYS A 68 17.40 -9.53 -4.16
C LYS A 68 16.97 -9.42 -5.62
N LYS A 69 16.38 -10.49 -6.17
CA LYS A 69 15.91 -10.57 -7.55
C LYS A 69 14.43 -10.21 -7.71
N SER A 70 13.75 -9.80 -6.63
CA SER A 70 12.38 -9.30 -6.75
C SER A 70 12.38 -8.00 -7.57
N PRO A 71 11.26 -7.59 -8.19
CA PRO A 71 11.19 -6.31 -8.88
C PRO A 71 11.62 -5.13 -8.00
N LEU A 72 11.29 -5.15 -6.71
CA LEU A 72 11.75 -4.16 -5.74
C LEU A 72 13.25 -4.26 -5.48
N GLY A 73 13.78 -5.47 -5.31
CA GLY A 73 15.21 -5.70 -5.09
C GLY A 73 16.08 -5.22 -6.23
N VAL A 74 15.69 -5.53 -7.48
CA VAL A 74 16.35 -5.02 -8.70
C VAL A 74 16.30 -3.49 -8.73
N ARG A 75 15.15 -2.90 -8.40
CA ARG A 75 15.00 -1.45 -8.37
C ARG A 75 15.88 -0.77 -7.32
N LEU A 76 16.05 -1.38 -6.15
CA LEU A 76 16.95 -0.91 -5.11
C LEU A 76 18.41 -0.98 -5.56
N GLU A 77 18.79 -2.05 -6.26
CA GLU A 77 20.12 -2.20 -6.87
C GLU A 77 20.40 -1.14 -7.93
N GLU A 78 19.44 -0.88 -8.84
CA GLU A 78 19.53 0.20 -9.84
C GLU A 78 19.71 1.59 -9.22
N ASN A 79 19.15 1.80 -8.02
CA ASN A 79 19.27 3.03 -7.25
C ASN A 79 20.49 3.01 -6.30
N TYR A 80 21.38 2.03 -6.42
CA TYR A 80 22.60 1.88 -5.62
C TYR A 80 22.35 1.77 -4.10
N VAL A 81 21.20 1.24 -3.68
CA VAL A 81 20.89 0.97 -2.27
C VAL A 81 21.59 -0.31 -1.83
N SER A 82 22.83 -0.17 -1.38
CA SER A 82 23.72 -1.29 -1.04
C SER A 82 23.30 -2.08 0.19
N THR A 83 22.56 -1.47 1.12
CA THR A 83 22.12 -2.11 2.37
C THR A 83 21.32 -3.39 2.07
N PHE A 84 20.34 -3.32 1.19
CA PHE A 84 19.54 -4.49 0.80
C PHE A 84 20.35 -5.51 -0.02
N HIS A 85 21.27 -5.05 -0.87
CA HIS A 85 22.12 -5.94 -1.67
C HIS A 85 23.07 -6.79 -0.80
N PHE A 86 23.52 -6.28 0.34
CA PHE A 86 24.41 -7.01 1.25
C PHE A 86 23.68 -7.73 2.38
N GLU A 87 22.35 -7.62 2.45
CA GLU A 87 21.57 -8.18 3.54
C GLU A 87 21.58 -9.72 3.53
N LYS A 88 21.60 -10.31 4.72
CA LYS A 88 21.52 -11.76 4.93
C LYS A 88 20.11 -12.26 4.62
N ASP A 89 19.97 -13.55 4.32
CA ASP A 89 18.65 -14.15 4.05
C ASP A 89 17.72 -14.05 5.29
N SER A 90 18.25 -14.13 6.51
CA SER A 90 17.48 -14.07 7.77
C SER A 90 16.87 -12.71 8.08
N GLU A 91 17.48 -11.63 7.58
CA GLU A 91 17.06 -10.26 7.85
C GLU A 91 16.16 -9.69 6.73
N ARG A 92 15.83 -10.52 5.73
CA ARG A 92 14.93 -10.14 4.64
C ARG A 92 13.48 -10.32 5.04
N GLY A 93 12.62 -9.47 4.48
CA GLY A 93 11.18 -9.60 4.65
C GLY A 93 10.65 -10.90 4.06
N ASN A 94 9.64 -11.47 4.71
CA ASN A 94 8.90 -12.63 4.25
C ASN A 94 7.45 -12.52 4.75
N THR A 95 6.58 -13.33 4.16
CA THR A 95 5.17 -13.47 4.53
C THR A 95 4.73 -14.90 4.24
#